data_AF-A0A820CTR9-F1
#
_entry.id   AF-A0A820CTR9-F1
#
_cell.length_a   1.000
_cell.length_b   1.000
_cell.length_c   1.000
_cell.angle_alpha   90.00
_cell.angle_beta   90.00
_cell.angle_gamma   90.00
#
_symmetry.space_group_name_H-M   'P 1'
#
loop_
_entity.id
_entity.type
_entity.pdbx_description
1 polymer ?
#
loop_
_entity_poly.entity_id
_entity_poly.type
_entity_poly.pdbx_seq_one_letter_code
_entity_poly.pdbx_strand_id
1 'polypeptide(L)'
;MINFNLNVRVRRIQYAKVHRWQPPVDLAFKLFSNGSFEATSFGPCCPQPDTGIYIPTQDEQCLYLNIFTPKHKSNQSLLPVLVWIHGGGLMTGCSSQSIPLLYNGTNIIRNSLEQPVIIVTINYRLGIFADMYLVELIKENSHWPTAGNYNYLDMLSALHWININIRDYGGNPNNVLLFGESSGGKAVVDIGALKGSSNLYHHIISQSAGLTSSYYSNISSALQISNKIVEQLNCTNPKSELILQCLRNTLLMI
;
A
#
# COMPACT_ATOMS: atom_id res chain seq x y z
N MET A 1 10.48 -9.24 15.91
CA MET A 1 10.97 -7.85 15.98
C MET A 1 12.25 -7.74 15.19
N ILE A 2 12.29 -6.90 14.14
CA ILE A 2 13.55 -6.51 13.50
C ILE A 2 14.23 -5.50 14.44
N ASN A 3 15.45 -5.77 14.88
CA ASN A 3 16.11 -4.98 15.93
C ASN A 3 17.07 -3.97 15.30
N PHE A 4 16.63 -2.71 15.16
CA PHE A 4 17.46 -1.62 14.64
C PHE A 4 18.04 -0.78 15.80
N ASN A 5 19.14 -1.23 16.39
CA ASN A 5 19.71 -0.70 17.65
C ASN A 5 18.72 -0.68 18.84
N LEU A 6 19.24 -0.42 20.03
CA LEU A 6 18.54 -0.64 21.30
C LEU A 6 17.26 0.17 21.51
N ASN A 7 16.86 1.11 20.65
CA ASN A 7 15.80 2.10 20.95
C ASN A 7 14.55 2.09 20.04
N VAL A 8 14.47 1.27 18.99
CA VAL A 8 13.30 1.19 18.10
C VAL A 8 12.78 -0.24 17.99
N ARG A 9 11.46 -0.44 17.96
CA ARG A 9 10.82 -1.73 17.65
C ARG A 9 10.17 -1.64 16.27
N VAL A 10 10.36 -2.68 15.46
CA VAL A 10 9.70 -2.80 14.15
C VAL A 10 8.82 -4.04 14.13
N ARG A 11 7.58 -3.86 13.64
CA ARG A 11 6.60 -4.94 13.48
C ARG A 11 5.96 -4.86 12.10
N ARG A 12 6.10 -5.93 11.33
CA ARG A 12 5.34 -6.19 10.09
C ARG A 12 3.93 -6.66 10.42
N ILE A 13 2.92 -6.19 9.72
CA ILE A 13 1.52 -6.65 9.81
C ILE A 13 0.92 -6.75 8.42
N GLN A 14 0.21 -7.85 8.12
CA GLN A 14 -0.62 -7.94 6.91
C GLN A 14 -1.94 -7.20 7.19
N TYR A 15 -2.21 -6.12 6.47
CA TYR A 15 -3.42 -5.32 6.70
C TYR A 15 -4.58 -5.74 5.79
N ALA A 16 -4.30 -6.41 4.67
CA ALA A 16 -5.31 -6.90 3.74
C ALA A 16 -4.84 -8.15 2.96
N LYS A 17 -5.79 -8.89 2.38
CA LYS A 17 -5.51 -9.93 1.38
C LYS A 17 -5.81 -9.44 -0.03
N VAL A 18 -5.08 -9.98 -0.99
CA VAL A 18 -5.23 -9.66 -2.40
C VAL A 18 -6.01 -10.77 -3.13
N HIS A 19 -7.00 -10.33 -3.89
CA HIS A 19 -7.53 -11.08 -5.03
C HIS A 19 -7.28 -10.24 -6.29
N ARG A 20 -6.80 -10.89 -7.35
CA ARG A 20 -6.45 -10.19 -8.59
C ARG A 20 -7.63 -9.38 -9.11
N TRP A 21 -7.36 -8.09 -9.27
CA TRP A 21 -8.29 -7.08 -9.78
C TRP A 21 -9.63 -7.05 -9.05
N GLN A 22 -9.56 -7.13 -7.71
CA GLN A 22 -10.68 -6.90 -6.83
C GLN A 22 -10.26 -5.94 -5.70
N PRO A 23 -11.21 -5.27 -5.04
CA PRO A 23 -10.94 -4.54 -3.81
C PRO A 23 -10.21 -5.42 -2.78
N PRO A 24 -9.29 -4.83 -1.98
CA PRO A 24 -8.59 -5.59 -0.94
C PRO A 24 -9.57 -6.15 0.09
N VAL A 25 -9.31 -7.36 0.57
CA VAL A 25 -10.06 -7.94 1.69
C VAL A 25 -9.42 -7.48 2.99
N ASP A 26 -10.07 -6.53 3.65
CA ASP A 26 -9.58 -5.89 4.88
C ASP A 26 -9.41 -6.91 6.04
N LEU A 27 -8.29 -6.79 6.77
CA LEU A 27 -7.95 -7.62 7.93
C LEU A 27 -7.93 -6.85 9.26
N ALA A 28 -8.40 -5.61 9.31
CA ALA A 28 -8.35 -4.73 10.49
C ALA A 28 -9.01 -5.34 11.73
N PHE A 29 -10.04 -6.17 11.58
CA PHE A 29 -10.71 -6.86 12.69
C PHE A 29 -10.24 -8.31 12.88
N LYS A 30 -9.37 -8.83 12.01
CA LYS A 30 -8.91 -10.23 12.04
C LYS A 30 -7.48 -10.28 12.58
N LEU A 31 -7.33 -10.01 13.87
CA LEU A 31 -6.03 -10.10 14.54
C LEU A 31 -5.70 -11.57 14.87
N PHE A 32 -4.65 -12.08 14.23
CA PHE A 32 -3.87 -13.28 14.57
C PHE A 32 -4.71 -14.51 14.98
N SER A 33 -5.18 -15.27 13.99
CA SER A 33 -6.02 -16.47 14.16
C SER A 33 -5.50 -17.50 15.17
N ASN A 34 -4.19 -17.51 15.48
CA ASN A 34 -3.52 -18.45 16.38
C ASN A 34 -2.72 -17.76 17.53
N GLY A 35 -3.11 -16.56 17.96
CA GLY A 35 -2.63 -15.95 19.22
C GLY A 35 -1.23 -15.30 19.20
N SER A 36 -0.34 -15.63 18.27
CA SER A 36 0.94 -14.91 18.08
C SER A 36 1.40 -14.90 16.62
N PHE A 37 2.11 -13.83 16.21
CA PHE A 37 2.65 -13.66 14.86
C PHE A 37 4.09 -13.17 14.92
N GLU A 38 4.96 -13.85 14.16
CA GLU A 38 6.37 -13.47 14.09
C GLU A 38 6.57 -12.29 13.14
N ALA A 39 6.75 -11.11 13.71
CA ALA A 39 7.04 -9.86 13.02
C ALA A 39 8.54 -9.51 13.08
N THR A 40 9.42 -10.46 12.73
CA THR A 40 10.90 -10.34 12.76
C THR A 40 11.54 -10.01 11.41
N SER A 41 10.76 -9.97 10.34
CA SER A 41 11.22 -9.63 8.98
C SER A 41 10.20 -8.75 8.26
N PHE A 42 10.64 -8.08 7.21
CA PHE A 42 9.75 -7.30 6.33
C PHE A 42 8.86 -8.24 5.49
N GLY A 43 7.76 -7.69 4.96
CA GLY A 43 6.90 -8.41 4.01
C GLY A 43 7.54 -8.44 2.62
N PRO A 44 7.04 -9.29 1.71
CA PRO A 44 7.41 -9.23 0.31
C PRO A 44 6.98 -7.90 -0.29
N CYS A 45 7.70 -7.44 -1.31
CA CYS A 45 7.30 -6.30 -2.13
C CYS A 45 6.12 -6.70 -3.04
N CYS A 46 5.35 -5.71 -3.49
CA CYS A 46 4.34 -5.98 -4.50
C CYS A 46 4.99 -6.27 -5.86
N PRO A 47 4.38 -7.16 -6.66
CA PRO A 47 4.74 -7.43 -8.04
C PRO A 47 4.99 -6.16 -8.85
N GLN A 48 6.19 -6.04 -9.41
CA GLN A 48 6.68 -4.90 -10.18
C GLN A 48 7.87 -5.31 -11.08
N PRO A 49 8.09 -4.60 -12.20
CA PRO A 49 9.18 -4.91 -13.11
C PRO A 49 10.57 -4.79 -12.49
N ASP A 50 11.53 -5.59 -12.95
CA ASP A 50 12.94 -5.35 -12.63
C ASP A 50 13.43 -4.06 -13.30
N THR A 51 13.94 -3.14 -12.48
CA THR A 51 14.48 -1.83 -12.92
C THR A 51 15.98 -1.72 -12.70
N GLY A 52 16.65 -2.82 -12.33
CA GLY A 52 18.05 -2.83 -11.90
C GLY A 52 18.25 -2.33 -10.45
N ILE A 53 17.17 -1.92 -9.77
CA ILE A 53 17.18 -1.60 -8.34
C ILE A 53 16.82 -2.86 -7.56
N TYR A 54 17.71 -3.27 -6.66
CA TYR A 54 17.45 -4.41 -5.80
C TYR A 54 16.24 -4.17 -4.88
N ILE A 55 15.26 -5.07 -4.98
CA ILE A 55 14.14 -5.14 -4.05
C ILE A 55 14.06 -6.54 -3.42
N PRO A 56 13.55 -6.66 -2.19
CA PRO A 56 13.19 -7.94 -1.60
C PRO A 56 12.28 -8.80 -2.49
N THR A 57 12.10 -10.07 -2.10
CA THR A 57 11.18 -11.00 -2.75
C THR A 57 9.81 -10.36 -3.00
N GLN A 58 9.24 -10.64 -4.18
CA GLN A 58 7.93 -10.15 -4.59
C GLN A 58 6.85 -11.23 -4.41
N ASP A 59 5.64 -10.85 -4.02
CA ASP A 59 4.49 -11.75 -3.85
C ASP A 59 3.18 -10.97 -4.02
N GLU A 60 2.18 -11.52 -4.70
CA GLU A 60 0.86 -10.87 -4.82
C GLU A 60 0.16 -10.64 -3.49
N GLN A 61 0.42 -11.45 -2.46
CA GLN A 61 0.00 -11.20 -1.08
C GLN A 61 0.91 -10.17 -0.39
N CYS A 62 1.17 -9.02 -1.02
CA CYS A 62 2.12 -8.01 -0.56
C CYS A 62 1.58 -6.95 0.40
N LEU A 63 0.27 -6.94 0.72
CA LEU A 63 -0.38 -5.86 1.48
C LEU A 63 -0.02 -5.90 2.97
N TYR A 64 1.20 -5.47 3.23
CA TYR A 64 1.82 -5.35 4.53
C TYR A 64 2.13 -3.91 4.88
N LEU A 65 2.10 -3.62 6.17
CA LEU A 65 2.63 -2.40 6.76
C LEU A 65 3.69 -2.72 7.81
N ASN A 66 4.60 -1.77 8.04
CA ASN A 66 5.66 -1.88 9.02
C ASN A 66 5.55 -0.72 10.01
N ILE A 67 5.44 -1.05 11.30
CA ILE A 67 5.27 -0.07 12.37
C ILE A 67 6.59 0.07 13.11
N PHE A 68 7.16 1.26 13.08
CA PHE A 68 8.35 1.65 13.83
C PHE A 68 7.91 2.45 15.05
N THR A 69 8.23 1.96 16.26
CA THR A 69 7.86 2.61 17.52
C THR A 69 9.09 2.84 18.40
N PRO A 70 9.21 3.98 19.11
CA PRO A 70 10.24 4.15 20.14
C PRO A 70 10.07 3.11 21.26
N LYS A 71 11.18 2.69 21.90
CA LYS A 71 11.14 1.75 23.04
C LYS A 71 10.75 2.42 24.36
N HIS A 72 11.03 3.71 24.52
CA HIS A 72 10.64 4.44 25.71
C HIS A 72 9.12 4.62 25.73
N LYS A 73 8.47 4.06 26.74
CA LYS A 73 7.07 4.38 27.05
C LYS A 73 7.06 5.81 27.59
N SER A 74 6.50 6.76 26.84
CA SER A 74 6.04 7.98 27.50
C SER A 74 4.93 7.54 28.45
N ASN A 75 4.99 7.97 29.70
CA ASN A 75 4.06 7.49 30.71
C ASN A 75 2.66 8.10 30.59
N GLN A 76 2.28 8.84 29.52
CA GLN A 76 0.92 9.40 29.46
C GLN A 76 0.33 9.97 28.15
N SER A 77 0.86 9.75 26.94
CA SER A 77 0.12 10.19 25.72
C SER A 77 0.35 9.31 24.50
N LEU A 78 -0.70 9.14 23.69
CA LEU A 78 -0.61 8.52 22.38
C LEU A 78 0.20 9.41 21.43
N LEU A 79 1.07 8.80 20.64
CA LEU A 79 2.02 9.48 19.75
C LEU A 79 1.39 9.82 18.39
N PRO A 80 1.78 10.93 17.74
CA PRO A 80 1.46 11.16 16.33
C PRO A 80 1.93 10.00 15.44
N VAL A 81 1.18 9.69 14.40
CA VAL A 81 1.45 8.59 13.47
C VAL A 81 1.75 9.15 12.09
N LEU A 82 2.97 8.94 11.61
CA LEU A 82 3.42 9.33 10.28
C LEU A 82 3.37 8.12 9.36
N VAL A 83 2.56 8.19 8.30
CA VAL A 83 2.35 7.10 7.34
C VAL A 83 3.02 7.44 6.02
N TRP A 84 4.05 6.67 5.68
CA TRP A 84 4.83 6.82 4.46
C TRP A 84 4.20 6.07 3.29
N ILE A 85 3.97 6.79 2.19
CA ILE A 85 3.56 6.26 0.89
C ILE A 85 4.74 6.41 -0.07
N HIS A 86 5.28 5.29 -0.55
CA HIS A 86 6.46 5.30 -1.42
C HIS A 86 6.16 5.84 -2.83
N GLY A 87 7.20 6.31 -3.52
CA GLY A 87 7.15 6.71 -4.93
C GLY A 87 7.22 5.51 -5.89
N GLY A 88 7.63 5.76 -7.13
CA GLY A 88 7.80 4.74 -8.18
C GLY A 88 6.74 4.77 -9.30
N GLY A 89 6.08 5.91 -9.50
CA GLY A 89 5.14 6.10 -10.61
C GLY A 89 3.87 5.25 -10.53
N LEU A 90 3.55 4.70 -9.34
CA LEU A 90 2.55 3.64 -9.14
C LEU A 90 2.87 2.32 -9.88
N MET A 91 4.08 2.18 -10.42
CA MET A 91 4.55 1.02 -11.18
C MET A 91 5.59 0.21 -10.41
N THR A 92 6.40 0.88 -9.58
CA THR A 92 7.47 0.30 -8.77
C THR A 92 7.48 0.89 -7.36
N GLY A 93 8.42 0.43 -6.53
CA GLY A 93 8.61 0.85 -5.15
C GLY A 93 8.19 -0.20 -4.14
N CYS A 94 8.74 -0.11 -2.94
CA CYS A 94 8.43 -1.04 -1.86
C CYS A 94 8.71 -0.42 -0.50
N SER A 95 7.85 -0.65 0.50
CA SER A 95 8.03 -0.15 1.86
C SER A 95 9.31 -0.65 2.55
N SER A 96 9.87 -1.76 2.06
CA SER A 96 11.12 -2.39 2.50
C SER A 96 12.20 -2.38 1.41
N GLN A 97 12.13 -1.47 0.44
CA GLN A 97 13.15 -1.29 -0.60
C GLN A 97 14.55 -1.17 0.02
N SER A 98 15.49 -1.97 -0.50
CA SER A 98 16.75 -2.28 0.16
C SER A 98 17.98 -1.74 -0.59
N ILE A 99 19.06 -1.54 0.18
CA ILE A 99 20.43 -1.09 -0.16
C ILE A 99 20.62 0.44 -0.38
N PRO A 100 20.79 1.21 0.72
CA PRO A 100 20.39 0.89 2.10
C PRO A 100 18.86 0.79 2.21
N LEU A 101 18.31 0.34 3.36
CA LEU A 101 16.86 0.35 3.59
C LEU A 101 16.35 1.81 3.46
N LEU A 102 15.77 2.13 2.32
CA LEU A 102 15.55 3.51 1.90
C LEU A 102 14.53 4.20 2.81
N TYR A 103 13.50 3.48 3.22
CA TYR A 103 12.40 3.98 4.05
C TYR A 103 12.52 3.51 5.50
N ASN A 104 13.74 3.49 6.04
CA ASN A 104 13.99 3.14 7.41
C ASN A 104 13.53 4.25 8.38
N GLY A 105 12.37 4.06 9.02
CA GLY A 105 11.80 5.02 9.97
C GLY A 105 12.61 5.24 11.26
N THR A 106 13.66 4.44 11.52
CA THR A 106 14.45 4.53 12.75
C THR A 106 15.18 5.86 12.90
N ASN A 107 15.61 6.49 11.81
CA ASN A 107 16.30 7.77 11.85
C ASN A 107 15.36 8.90 12.30
N ILE A 108 14.12 8.93 11.80
CA ILE A 108 13.14 9.94 12.24
C ILE A 108 12.84 9.75 13.74
N ILE A 109 12.62 8.51 14.19
CA ILE A 109 12.35 8.23 15.62
C ILE A 109 13.51 8.65 16.52
N ARG A 110 14.76 8.41 16.11
CA ARG A 110 15.93 8.79 16.90
C ARG A 110 16.14 10.31 17.00
N ASN A 111 15.70 11.07 16.00
CA ASN A 111 15.84 12.52 15.97
C ASN A 111 14.60 13.26 16.47
N SER A 112 13.56 12.54 16.93
CA SER A 112 12.31 13.11 17.44
C SER A 112 12.11 12.81 18.93
N LEU A 113 13.19 12.66 19.72
CA LEU A 113 13.07 12.28 21.14
C LEU A 113 12.28 13.27 21.99
N GLU A 114 12.32 14.56 21.65
CA GLU A 114 11.54 15.61 22.32
C GLU A 114 10.06 15.61 21.90
N GLN A 115 9.76 15.10 20.69
CA GLN A 115 8.41 14.99 20.13
C GLN A 115 8.24 13.61 19.46
N PRO A 116 8.15 12.54 20.26
CA PRO A 116 8.21 11.18 19.73
C PRO A 116 7.06 10.87 18.77
N VAL A 117 7.38 10.18 17.68
CA VAL A 117 6.42 9.77 16.66
C VAL A 117 6.46 8.27 16.40
N ILE A 118 5.38 7.73 15.84
CA ILE A 118 5.35 6.41 15.20
C ILE A 118 5.48 6.60 13.70
N ILE A 119 6.34 5.80 13.06
CA ILE A 119 6.39 5.73 11.60
C ILE A 119 5.72 4.44 11.14
N VAL A 120 4.85 4.54 10.15
CA VAL A 120 4.27 3.39 9.45
C VAL A 120 4.67 3.47 7.98
N THR A 121 5.24 2.41 7.42
CA THR A 121 5.46 2.30 5.97
C THR A 121 4.54 1.23 5.40
N ILE A 122 3.97 1.42 4.22
CA ILE A 122 2.99 0.47 3.64
C ILE A 122 3.40 0.06 2.22
N ASN A 123 3.11 -1.20 1.89
CA ASN A 123 3.02 -1.65 0.50
C ASN A 123 1.60 -1.44 0.00
N TYR A 124 1.43 -1.26 -1.32
CA TYR A 124 0.16 -1.23 -2.03
C TYR A 124 0.39 -1.81 -3.44
N ARG A 125 -0.65 -2.36 -4.10
CA ARG A 125 -0.47 -2.96 -5.43
C ARG A 125 0.04 -1.93 -6.44
N LEU A 126 0.74 -2.41 -7.47
CA LEU A 126 1.38 -1.57 -8.48
C LEU A 126 1.03 -2.02 -9.89
N GLY A 127 1.16 -1.10 -10.85
CA GLY A 127 1.00 -1.34 -12.28
C GLY A 127 -0.23 -2.16 -12.63
N ILE A 128 -0.04 -3.18 -13.46
CA ILE A 128 -1.15 -4.03 -13.93
C ILE A 128 -1.91 -4.71 -12.78
N PHE A 129 -1.25 -5.00 -11.65
CA PHE A 129 -1.90 -5.64 -10.51
C PHE A 129 -2.86 -4.68 -9.78
N ALA A 130 -2.66 -3.37 -9.92
CA ALA A 130 -3.50 -2.32 -9.34
C ALA A 130 -4.47 -1.65 -10.31
N ASP A 131 -4.09 -1.49 -11.58
CA ASP A 131 -4.76 -0.55 -12.49
C ASP A 131 -5.36 -1.18 -13.74
N MET A 132 -5.45 -2.52 -13.80
CA MET A 132 -6.21 -3.19 -14.87
C MET A 132 -7.66 -2.70 -14.90
N TYR A 133 -8.08 -2.20 -16.05
CA TYR A 133 -9.39 -1.61 -16.26
C TYR A 133 -10.08 -2.27 -17.46
N LEU A 134 -11.01 -3.18 -17.18
CA LEU A 134 -11.71 -3.99 -18.18
C LEU A 134 -13.22 -3.93 -17.95
N VAL A 135 -14.00 -4.02 -19.03
CA VAL A 135 -15.47 -4.09 -18.96
C VAL A 135 -15.91 -5.36 -18.24
N GLU A 136 -15.16 -6.45 -18.41
CA GLU A 136 -15.33 -7.73 -17.76
C GLU A 136 -15.27 -7.58 -16.23
N LEU A 137 -14.28 -6.84 -15.72
CA LEU A 137 -14.11 -6.58 -14.28
C LEU A 137 -15.27 -5.75 -13.71
N ILE A 138 -15.70 -4.73 -14.47
CA ILE A 138 -16.84 -3.87 -14.08
C ILE A 138 -18.14 -4.68 -13.99
N LYS A 139 -18.34 -5.63 -14.90
CA LYS A 139 -19.53 -6.51 -14.94
C LYS A 139 -19.50 -7.61 -13.88
N GLU A 140 -18.32 -8.03 -13.44
CA GLU A 140 -18.16 -9.15 -12.49
C GLU A 140 -18.81 -8.85 -11.13
N ASN A 141 -18.69 -7.61 -10.63
CA ASN A 141 -19.18 -7.25 -9.32
C ASN A 141 -20.19 -6.11 -9.39
N SER A 142 -21.48 -6.45 -9.34
CA SER A 142 -22.57 -5.46 -9.33
C SER A 142 -22.53 -4.50 -8.12
N HIS A 143 -21.90 -4.89 -7.02
CA HIS A 143 -21.73 -4.03 -5.83
C HIS A 143 -20.53 -3.08 -5.97
N TRP A 144 -19.63 -3.35 -6.91
CA TRP A 144 -18.48 -2.53 -7.25
C TRP A 144 -18.40 -2.35 -8.76
N PRO A 145 -19.30 -1.53 -9.37
CA PRO A 145 -19.43 -1.40 -10.81
C PRO A 145 -18.33 -0.49 -11.40
N THR A 146 -17.07 -0.74 -11.03
CA THR A 146 -15.88 -0.04 -11.50
C THR A 146 -14.66 -0.98 -11.43
N ALA A 147 -13.55 -0.60 -12.05
CA ALA A 147 -12.30 -1.35 -12.05
C ALA A 147 -11.09 -0.39 -11.95
N GLY A 148 -9.90 -0.96 -11.77
CA GLY A 148 -8.65 -0.21 -11.60
C GLY A 148 -8.57 0.56 -10.28
N ASN A 149 -7.51 1.35 -10.10
CA ASN A 149 -7.25 2.14 -8.89
C ASN A 149 -7.24 1.30 -7.60
N TYR A 150 -6.93 0.00 -7.69
CA TYR A 150 -6.92 -0.88 -6.53
C TYR A 150 -5.81 -0.51 -5.53
N ASN A 151 -4.73 0.13 -6.01
CA ASN A 151 -3.70 0.75 -5.19
C ASN A 151 -4.26 1.76 -4.17
N TYR A 152 -5.18 2.63 -4.57
CA TYR A 152 -5.82 3.59 -3.67
C TYR A 152 -6.72 2.88 -2.65
N LEU A 153 -7.42 1.82 -3.06
CA LEU A 153 -8.20 1.00 -2.13
C LEU A 153 -7.30 0.29 -1.12
N ASP A 154 -6.13 -0.18 -1.55
CA ASP A 154 -5.14 -0.79 -0.67
C ASP A 154 -4.63 0.23 0.37
N MET A 155 -4.26 1.43 -0.08
CA MET A 155 -3.86 2.52 0.82
C MET A 155 -4.97 2.88 1.82
N LEU A 156 -6.21 2.99 1.36
CA LEU A 156 -7.37 3.25 2.24
C LEU A 156 -7.58 2.12 3.25
N SER A 157 -7.40 0.86 2.85
CA SER A 157 -7.48 -0.28 3.77
C SER A 157 -6.33 -0.26 4.80
N ALA A 158 -5.12 0.14 4.41
CA ALA A 158 -4.04 0.34 5.37
C ALA A 158 -4.35 1.47 6.38
N LEU A 159 -4.94 2.58 5.92
CA LEU A 159 -5.35 3.68 6.80
C LEU A 159 -6.51 3.27 7.73
N HIS A 160 -7.46 2.50 7.23
CA HIS A 160 -8.53 1.91 8.05
C HIS A 160 -7.95 0.97 9.12
N TRP A 161 -6.99 0.11 8.76
CA TRP A 161 -6.27 -0.73 9.71
C TRP A 161 -5.57 0.11 10.79
N ILE A 162 -4.88 1.18 10.40
CA ILE A 162 -4.20 2.11 11.31
C ILE A 162 -5.22 2.77 12.26
N ASN A 163 -6.34 3.25 11.73
CA ASN A 163 -7.38 3.89 12.54
C ASN A 163 -7.92 2.96 13.64
N ILE A 164 -8.10 1.68 13.32
CA ILE A 164 -8.60 0.67 14.27
C ILE A 164 -7.52 0.21 15.26
N ASN A 165 -6.29 -0.02 14.80
CA ASN A 165 -5.31 -0.82 15.55
C ASN A 165 -4.12 -0.02 16.12
N ILE A 166 -3.82 1.19 15.61
CA ILE A 166 -2.53 1.84 15.94
C ILE A 166 -2.41 2.25 17.41
N ARG A 167 -3.55 2.37 18.12
CA ARG A 167 -3.60 2.61 19.56
C ARG A 167 -2.85 1.55 20.36
N ASP A 168 -2.91 0.29 19.94
CA ASP A 168 -2.21 -0.83 20.61
C ASP A 168 -0.68 -0.75 20.44
N TYR A 169 -0.23 0.05 19.48
CA TYR A 169 1.18 0.32 19.22
C TYR A 169 1.63 1.67 19.83
N GLY A 170 0.75 2.33 20.60
CA GLY A 170 0.99 3.62 21.24
C GLY A 170 0.72 4.85 20.34
N GLY A 171 0.07 4.65 19.19
CA GLY A 171 -0.24 5.73 18.25
C GLY A 171 -1.61 6.35 18.48
N ASN A 172 -1.74 7.62 18.11
CA ASN A 172 -2.99 8.34 18.17
C ASN A 172 -3.71 8.23 16.81
N PRO A 173 -4.82 7.48 16.70
CA PRO A 173 -5.58 7.40 15.44
C PRO A 173 -6.20 8.73 15.03
N ASN A 174 -6.31 9.69 15.98
CA ASN A 174 -6.81 11.05 15.74
C ASN A 174 -5.69 12.07 15.46
N ASN A 175 -4.45 11.60 15.20
CA ASN A 175 -3.35 12.46 14.79
C ASN A 175 -2.44 11.68 13.82
N VAL A 176 -2.94 11.53 12.59
CA VAL A 176 -2.31 10.76 11.52
C VAL A 176 -1.88 11.72 10.41
N LEU A 177 -0.59 11.74 10.10
CA LEU A 177 0.02 12.49 9.01
C LEU A 177 0.38 11.53 7.88
N LEU A 178 -0.16 11.75 6.68
CA LEU A 178 0.30 11.06 5.48
C LEU A 178 1.46 11.83 4.85
N PHE A 179 2.49 11.14 4.41
CA PHE A 179 3.55 11.79 3.64
C PHE A 179 4.10 10.84 2.58
N GLY A 180 4.51 11.40 1.45
CA GLY A 180 5.01 10.61 0.34
C GLY A 180 5.81 11.45 -0.65
N GLU A 181 6.58 10.75 -1.48
CA GLU A 181 7.42 11.35 -2.52
C GLU A 181 7.01 10.87 -3.92
N SER A 182 7.14 11.74 -4.92
CA SER A 182 6.79 11.45 -6.33
C SER A 182 5.34 10.95 -6.44
N SER A 183 5.10 9.76 -6.98
CA SER A 183 3.77 9.15 -7.03
C SER A 183 3.14 8.93 -5.66
N GLY A 184 3.94 8.73 -4.61
CA GLY A 184 3.45 8.65 -3.23
C GLY A 184 3.02 10.02 -2.71
N GLY A 185 3.77 11.06 -3.05
CA GLY A 185 3.40 12.46 -2.77
C GLY A 185 2.11 12.85 -3.49
N LYS A 186 1.92 12.33 -4.69
CA LYS A 186 0.67 12.46 -5.43
C LYS A 186 -0.46 11.67 -4.79
N ALA A 187 -0.21 10.43 -4.39
CA ALA A 187 -1.21 9.57 -3.76
C ALA A 187 -1.77 10.17 -2.46
N VAL A 188 -0.95 10.84 -1.63
CA VAL A 188 -1.48 11.51 -0.42
C VAL A 188 -2.40 12.68 -0.73
N VAL A 189 -2.17 13.40 -1.85
CA VAL A 189 -3.07 14.45 -2.33
C VAL A 189 -4.37 13.85 -2.86
N ASP A 190 -4.28 12.76 -3.63
CA ASP A 190 -5.44 12.09 -4.22
C ASP A 190 -6.33 11.49 -3.12
N ILE A 191 -5.75 10.77 -2.14
CA ILE A 191 -6.45 10.33 -0.93
C ILE A 191 -7.10 11.51 -0.22
N GLY A 192 -6.40 12.65 -0.18
CA GLY A 192 -6.87 13.93 0.33
C GLY A 192 -8.19 14.41 -0.29
N ALA A 193 -8.41 14.09 -1.56
CA ALA A 193 -9.57 14.48 -2.35
C ALA A 193 -10.66 13.39 -2.41
N LEU A 194 -10.37 12.16 -1.98
CA LEU A 194 -11.33 11.06 -2.01
C LEU A 194 -12.46 11.29 -1.00
N LYS A 195 -13.71 11.13 -1.45
CA LYS A 195 -14.87 11.22 -0.57
C LYS A 195 -14.83 10.09 0.46
N GLY A 196 -14.92 10.45 1.74
CA GLY A 196 -14.98 9.48 2.85
C GLY A 196 -13.63 9.09 3.46
N SER A 197 -12.51 9.63 2.97
CA SER A 197 -11.18 9.39 3.54
C SER A 197 -10.84 10.32 4.72
N SER A 198 -11.59 11.41 4.92
CA SER A 198 -11.26 12.51 5.84
C SER A 198 -11.15 12.13 7.31
N ASN A 199 -11.71 10.98 7.72
CA ASN A 199 -11.63 10.49 9.10
C ASN A 199 -10.43 9.55 9.32
N LEU A 200 -9.66 9.24 8.28
CA LEU A 200 -8.55 8.29 8.31
C LEU A 200 -7.17 8.97 8.44
N TYR A 201 -7.09 10.27 8.17
CA TYR A 201 -5.88 11.08 8.30
C TYR A 201 -6.23 12.53 8.66
N HIS A 202 -5.24 13.30 9.12
CA HIS A 202 -5.43 14.65 9.67
C HIS A 202 -4.51 15.68 8.99
N HIS A 203 -3.37 15.23 8.50
CA HIS A 203 -2.38 16.07 7.83
C HIS A 203 -1.81 15.34 6.61
N ILE A 204 -1.33 16.10 5.62
CA ILE A 204 -0.61 15.56 4.45
C ILE A 204 0.67 16.36 4.18
N ILE A 205 1.73 15.68 3.74
CA ILE A 205 2.95 16.28 3.18
C ILE A 205 3.21 15.64 1.82
N SER A 206 3.16 16.45 0.76
CA SER A 206 3.40 16.01 -0.61
C SER A 206 4.78 16.46 -1.07
N GLN A 207 5.68 15.52 -1.34
CA GLN A 207 7.06 15.80 -1.75
C GLN A 207 7.22 15.51 -3.24
N SER A 208 7.68 16.50 -4.01
CA SER A 208 8.00 16.33 -5.44
C SER A 208 6.84 15.79 -6.30
N ALA A 209 5.59 16.07 -5.93
CA ALA A 209 4.41 15.72 -6.70
C ALA A 209 3.98 16.91 -7.58
N GLY A 210 4.18 16.82 -8.89
CA GLY A 210 3.65 17.81 -9.82
C GLY A 210 2.13 17.70 -9.89
N LEU A 211 1.40 18.76 -9.49
CA LEU A 211 -0.07 18.83 -9.57
C LEU A 211 -0.62 18.67 -11.01
N THR A 212 0.24 18.81 -12.01
CA THR A 212 -0.07 18.72 -13.45
C THR A 212 0.41 17.42 -14.13
N SER A 213 0.90 16.44 -13.37
CA SER A 213 1.62 15.29 -13.94
C SER A 213 0.73 14.13 -14.45
N SER A 214 1.21 13.56 -15.55
CA SER A 214 0.65 12.58 -16.51
C SER A 214 0.29 11.17 -15.99
N TYR A 215 -0.04 11.02 -14.69
CA TYR A 215 -0.37 9.69 -14.13
C TYR A 215 -1.83 9.28 -14.31
N TYR A 216 -2.69 10.21 -14.72
CA TYR A 216 -4.09 9.92 -14.98
C TYR A 216 -4.29 9.49 -16.43
N SER A 217 -4.71 8.24 -16.60
CA SER A 217 -5.28 7.79 -17.87
C SER A 217 -6.77 8.07 -17.87
N ASN A 218 -7.29 8.58 -18.99
CA ASN A 218 -8.74 8.55 -19.20
C ASN A 218 -9.20 7.10 -19.41
N ILE A 219 -10.50 6.87 -19.23
CA ILE A 219 -11.12 5.53 -19.33
C ILE A 219 -10.83 4.86 -20.68
N SER A 220 -10.84 5.61 -21.78
CA SER A 220 -10.57 5.06 -23.12
C SER A 220 -9.15 4.51 -23.23
N SER A 221 -8.16 5.28 -22.77
CA SER A 221 -6.76 4.84 -22.74
C SER A 221 -6.55 3.64 -21.82
N ALA A 222 -7.17 3.64 -20.62
CA ALA A 222 -7.08 2.52 -19.68
C ALA A 222 -7.66 1.22 -20.25
N LEU A 223 -8.82 1.31 -20.92
CA LEU A 223 -9.44 0.19 -21.64
C LEU A 223 -8.55 -0.30 -22.78
N GLN A 224 -8.01 0.60 -23.61
CA GLN A 224 -7.14 0.22 -24.73
C GLN A 224 -5.88 -0.50 -24.25
N ILE A 225 -5.22 0.01 -23.21
CA ILE A 225 -4.02 -0.62 -22.64
C ILE A 225 -4.37 -2.00 -22.06
N SER A 226 -5.44 -2.09 -21.27
CA SER A 226 -5.84 -3.35 -20.64
C SER A 226 -6.23 -4.41 -21.68
N ASN A 227 -6.96 -4.05 -22.74
CA ASN A 227 -7.31 -4.96 -23.82
C ASN A 227 -6.08 -5.48 -24.59
N LYS A 228 -5.07 -4.63 -24.84
CA LYS A 228 -3.81 -5.10 -25.44
C LYS A 228 -3.13 -6.15 -24.56
N ILE A 229 -3.24 -6.05 -23.25
CA ILE A 229 -2.68 -7.06 -22.35
C ILE A 229 -3.49 -8.36 -22.43
N VAL A 230 -4.82 -8.29 -22.54
CA VAL A 230 -5.67 -9.47 -22.80
C VAL A 230 -5.23 -10.20 -24.07
N GLU A 231 -4.97 -9.45 -25.14
CA GLU A 231 -4.46 -9.98 -26.41
C GLU A 231 -3.05 -10.60 -26.25
N GLN A 232 -2.12 -9.88 -25.64
CA GLN A 232 -0.73 -10.35 -25.44
C GLN A 232 -0.63 -11.61 -24.58
N LEU A 233 -1.53 -11.77 -23.62
CA LEU A 233 -1.60 -12.95 -22.76
C LEU A 233 -2.43 -14.09 -23.37
N ASN A 234 -2.91 -13.94 -24.61
CA ASN A 234 -3.78 -14.90 -25.30
C ASN A 234 -5.03 -15.26 -24.48
N CYS A 235 -5.60 -14.29 -23.77
CA CYS A 235 -6.79 -14.47 -22.93
C CYS A 235 -8.08 -13.96 -23.59
N THR A 236 -8.10 -13.77 -24.91
CA THR A 236 -9.29 -13.33 -25.65
C THR A 236 -10.37 -14.41 -25.68
N ASN A 237 -11.62 -14.03 -25.39
CA ASN A 237 -12.75 -14.97 -25.39
C ASN A 237 -14.08 -14.24 -25.60
N PRO A 238 -15.09 -14.83 -26.27
CA PRO A 238 -16.43 -14.23 -26.34
C PRO A 238 -17.14 -14.10 -24.98
N LYS A 239 -16.76 -14.92 -23.99
CA LYS A 239 -17.35 -14.92 -22.64
C LYS A 239 -16.45 -14.18 -21.65
N SER A 240 -17.00 -13.15 -21.00
CA SER A 240 -16.29 -12.31 -20.04
C SER A 240 -15.69 -13.11 -18.87
N GLU A 241 -16.39 -14.11 -18.35
CA GLU A 241 -15.89 -14.93 -17.24
C GLU A 241 -14.65 -15.74 -17.63
N LEU A 242 -14.55 -16.19 -18.89
CA LEU A 242 -13.40 -16.96 -19.37
C LEU A 242 -12.17 -16.07 -19.60
N ILE A 243 -12.37 -14.80 -19.98
CA ILE A 243 -11.29 -13.80 -20.03
C ILE A 243 -10.69 -13.65 -18.62
N LEU A 244 -11.54 -13.36 -17.62
CA LEU A 244 -11.08 -13.13 -16.24
C LEU A 244 -10.42 -14.38 -15.65
N GLN A 245 -10.99 -15.57 -15.90
CA GLN A 245 -10.41 -16.83 -15.45
C GLN A 245 -9.02 -17.05 -16.07
N CYS A 246 -8.85 -16.82 -17.37
CA CYS A 246 -7.55 -16.92 -18.04
C CYS A 246 -6.55 -15.97 -17.40
N LEU A 247 -6.89 -14.67 -17.32
CA LEU A 247 -6.00 -13.64 -16.77
C LEU A 247 -5.59 -13.93 -15.32
N ARG A 248 -6.48 -14.48 -14.48
CA ARG A 248 -6.17 -14.81 -13.08
C ARG A 248 -5.31 -16.07 -12.94
N ASN A 249 -5.32 -16.96 -13.92
CA ASN A 249 -4.50 -18.17 -13.93
C ASN A 249 -3.14 -17.98 -14.63
N THR A 250 -2.98 -16.91 -15.39
CA THR A 250 -1.72 -16.59 -16.07
C THR A 250 -0.66 -16.10 -15.07
N LEU A 251 0.56 -16.64 -15.14
CA LEU A 251 1.70 -16.05 -14.44
C LEU A 251 2.12 -14.77 -15.17
N LEU A 252 2.00 -13.63 -14.50
CA LEU A 252 2.50 -12.37 -15.03
C LEU A 252 3.99 -12.29 -14.70
N MET A 253 4.84 -12.47 -15.70
CA MET A 253 6.27 -12.22 -15.54
C MET A 253 6.49 -10.72 -15.40
N ILE A 254 7.25 -10.34 -14.38
CA ILE A 254 7.55 -8.98 -13.93
C ILE A 254 9.06 -8.86 -13.85
#